data_AF-A0A367ZFX1-F1
#
_entry.id   AF-A0A367ZFX1-F1
#
_cell.length_a   1.000
_cell.length_b   1.000
_cell.length_c   1.000
_cell.angle_alpha   90.00
_cell.angle_beta   90.00
_cell.angle_gamma   90.00
#
_symmetry.space_group_name_H-M   'P 1'
#
loop_
_entity.id
_entity.type
_entity.pdbx_description
1 polymer ?
#
loop_
_entity_poly.entity_id
_entity_poly.type
_entity_poly.pdbx_seq_one_letter_code
_entity_poly.pdbx_strand_id
1 'polypeptide(L)' 'MEIVECHSEYEYAERPLAFWWQDRRLEIREILDQWRVPGGKGFLVRTQDEQIFELFYGELFDEWRIHQP' A
#
# COMPACT_ATOMS: atom_id res chain seq x y z
N MET A 1 12.79 -3.72 -7.76
CA MET A 1 11.44 -4.14 -8.19
C MET A 1 10.48 -3.38 -7.32
N GLU A 2 9.77 -2.43 -7.90
CA GLU A 2 8.83 -1.56 -7.17
C GLU A 2 7.61 -2.40 -6.77
N ILE A 3 7.40 -2.58 -5.46
CA ILE A 3 6.39 -3.48 -4.89
C ILE A 3 4.98 -2.88 -4.96
N VAL A 4 4.88 -1.56 -5.09
CA VAL A 4 3.62 -0.80 -5.03
C VAL A 4 3.59 0.22 -6.16
N GLU A 5 2.51 0.21 -6.95
CA GLU A 5 2.28 1.20 -8.01
C GLU A 5 1.63 2.46 -7.40
N CYS A 6 2.37 3.57 -7.38
CA CYS A 6 1.91 4.88 -6.93
C CYS A 6 1.67 5.80 -8.13
N HIS A 7 0.46 6.31 -8.31
CA HIS A 7 0.18 7.28 -9.38
C HIS A 7 0.71 8.66 -9.00
N SER A 8 1.75 9.12 -9.69
CA SER A 8 2.31 10.46 -9.54
C SER A 8 1.71 11.40 -10.58
N GLU A 9 0.39 11.62 -10.54
CA GLU A 9 -0.25 12.69 -11.30
C GLU A 9 -0.82 13.70 -10.33
N TYR A 10 -0.13 14.85 -10.28
CA TYR A 10 -0.62 16.19 -9.95
C TYR A 10 -1.77 16.25 -8.93
N GLU A 11 -1.42 16.78 -7.74
CA GLU A 11 -2.35 17.14 -6.65
C GLU A 11 -2.72 15.97 -5.70
N TYR A 12 -1.81 15.66 -4.78
CA TYR A 12 -2.13 15.06 -3.47
C TYR A 12 -2.77 13.65 -3.45
N ALA A 13 -2.23 12.70 -4.22
CA ALA A 13 -2.68 11.30 -4.20
C ALA A 13 -1.58 10.31 -3.76
N GLU A 14 -1.26 10.28 -2.45
CA GLU A 14 -0.41 9.24 -1.83
C GLU A 14 -1.15 7.90 -1.61
N ARG A 15 -2.08 7.53 -2.51
CA ARG A 15 -2.92 6.35 -2.34
C ARG A 15 -2.40 5.21 -3.21
N PRO A 16 -1.92 4.09 -2.63
CA PRO A 16 -1.53 2.94 -3.42
C PRO A 16 -2.75 2.42 -4.21
N LEU A 17 -2.56 2.15 -5.51
CA LEU A 17 -3.62 1.67 -6.40
C LEU A 17 -3.57 0.16 -6.58
N ALA A 18 -2.37 -0.40 -6.64
CA ALA A 18 -2.14 -1.82 -6.73
C ALA A 18 -0.78 -2.16 -6.12
N PHE A 19 -0.63 -3.39 -5.65
CA PHE A 19 0.64 -3.90 -5.13
C PHE A 19 0.89 -5.32 -5.63
N TRP A 20 2.16 -5.68 -5.70
CA TRP A 20 2.59 -7.03 -6.04
C TRP A 20 2.81 -7.84 -4.77
N TRP A 21 2.04 -8.92 -4.62
CA TRP A 21 2.13 -9.86 -3.51
C TRP A 21 2.17 -11.28 -4.04
N GLN A 22 3.19 -12.06 -3.66
CA GLN A 22 3.36 -13.45 -4.08
C GLN A 22 3.28 -13.65 -5.61
N ASP A 23 4.00 -12.84 -6.38
CA ASP A 23 3.98 -12.83 -7.86
C ASP A 23 2.59 -12.54 -8.48
N ARG A 24 1.65 -12.03 -7.68
CA ARG A 24 0.33 -11.58 -8.15
C ARG A 24 0.17 -10.08 -7.93
N ARG A 25 -0.37 -9.41 -8.95
CA ARG A 25 -0.80 -8.02 -8.85
C ARG A 25 -2.19 -7.99 -8.21
N LEU A 26 -2.29 -7.34 -7.05
CA LEU A 26 -3.54 -7.14 -6.32
C LEU A 26 -3.95 -5.68 -6.44
N GLU A 27 -5.13 -5.46 -7.02
CA GLU A 27 -5.71 -4.13 -7.16
C GLU A 27 -6.45 -3.74 -5.88
N ILE A 28 -6.13 -2.56 -5.38
CA ILE A 28 -6.77 -1.98 -4.19
C ILE A 28 -8.11 -1.43 -4.62
N ARG A 29 -9.17 -1.99 -4.03
CA ARG A 29 -10.55 -1.55 -4.22
C ARG A 29 -10.86 -0.33 -3.37
N GLU A 30 -10.43 -0.34 -2.12
CA GLU A 30 -10.65 0.77 -1.18
C GLU A 30 -9.54 0.81 -0.12
N ILE A 31 -9.22 2.01 0.37
CA ILE A 31 -8.36 2.19 1.52
C ILE A 31 -9.29 2.32 2.73
N LEU A 32 -9.23 1.34 3.62
CA LEU A 32 -10.03 1.28 4.85
C LEU A 32 -9.48 2.25 5.90
N ASP A 33 -8.15 2.35 6.00
CA ASP A 33 -7.49 3.19 6.99
C ASP A 33 -6.10 3.62 6.48
N GLN A 34 -5.60 4.76 6.97
CA GLN A 34 -4.25 5.24 6.71
C GLN A 34 -3.72 5.99 7.92
N TRP A 35 -2.51 5.66 8.36
CA TRP A 35 -1.87 6.30 9.49
C TRP A 35 -0.40 6.61 9.20
N ARG A 36 0.11 7.65 9.84
CA ARG A 36 1.52 8.04 9.76
C ARG A 36 2.17 7.85 11.12
N VAL A 37 3.34 7.23 11.12
CA VAL A 37 4.19 7.06 12.30
C VAL A 37 5.56 7.70 12.06
N PRO A 38 6.33 8.01 13.11
CA PRO A 38 7.66 8.61 12.95
C PRO A 38 8.66 7.78 12.12
N GLY A 39 8.39 6.49 11.90
CA GLY A 39 9.22 5.60 11.09
C GLY A 39 8.65 5.25 9.71
N GLY A 40 7.51 5.83 9.30
CA GLY A 40 6.84 5.43 8.07
C GLY A 40 5.35 5.76 7.98
N LYS A 41 4.70 5.19 6.96
CA LYS A 41 3.25 5.30 6.74
C LYS A 41 2.63 3.91 6.66
N GLY A 42 1.53 3.69 7.38
CA GLY A 42 0.72 2.49 7.28
C GLY A 42 -0.58 2.76 6.53
N PHE A 43 -1.04 1.77 5.77
CA PHE A 43 -2.26 1.81 5.00
C PHE A 43 -2.97 0.47 5.14
N LEU A 44 -4.22 0.48 5.58
CA LEU A 44 -5.09 -0.68 5.52
C LEU A 44 -5.91 -0.60 4.25
N VAL A 45 -5.71 -1.56 3.35
CA VAL A 45 -6.34 -1.60 2.04
C VAL A 45 -7.16 -2.86 1.88
N ARG A 46 -8.29 -2.75 1.18
CA ARG A 46 -9.08 -3.90 0.75
C ARG A 46 -8.91 -4.05 -0.76
N THR A 47 -8.66 -5.27 -1.19
CA THR A 47 -8.50 -5.64 -2.60
C THR A 47 -9.85 -5.92 -3.27
N GLN A 48 -9.85 -6.07 -4.59
CA GLN A 48 -11.05 -6.47 -5.34
C GLN A 48 -11.64 -7.81 -4.87
N ASP A 49 -10.77 -8.75 -4.45
CA ASP A 49 -11.14 -10.05 -3.89
C ASP A 49 -11.66 -9.98 -2.44
N GLU A 50 -12.03 -8.80 -1.94
CA GLU A 50 -12.48 -8.54 -0.56
C GLU A 50 -11.45 -8.87 0.54
N GLN A 51 -10.22 -9.22 0.16
CA GLN A 51 -9.12 -9.48 1.09
C GLN A 51 -8.54 -8.16 1.62
N ILE A 52 -8.22 -8.14 2.91
CA ILE A 52 -7.65 -6.98 3.60
C ILE A 52 -6.14 -7.17 3.75
N PHE A 53 -5.39 -6.13 3.42
CA PHE A 53 -3.94 -6.08 3.54
C PHE A 53 -3.52 -4.81 4.25
N GLU A 54 -2.48 -4.93 5.05
CA GLU A 54 -1.79 -3.81 5.67
C GLU A 54 -0.50 -3.56 4.89
N LEU A 55 -0.38 -2.37 4.32
CA LEU A 55 0.82 -1.88 3.66
C LEU A 55 1.53 -0.91 4.60
N PHE A 56 2.76 -1.21 4.97
CA PHE A 56 3.60 -0.35 5.77
C PHE A 56 4.81 0.09 4.96
N TYR A 57 4.87 1.38 4.67
CA TYR A 57 6.00 2.02 4.03
C TYR A 57 6.98 2.55 5.09
N GLY A 58 8.13 1.90 5.21
CA GLY A 58 9.20 2.33 6.11
C GLY A 58 10.08 3.39 5.45
N GLU A 59 9.85 4.67 5.76
CA GLU A 59 10.64 5.80 5.23
C GLU A 59 12.15 5.69 5.55
N LEU A 60 12.51 4.99 6.64
CA LEU A 60 13.91 4.79 7.05
C LEU A 60 14.71 3.88 6.13
N PHE A 61 14.06 2.89 5.53
CA PHE A 61 14.72 1.88 4.68
C PHE A 61 14.25 1.95 3.23
N ASP A 62 13.27 2.82 2.94
CA ASP A 62 12.61 2.91 1.62
C ASP A 62 12.04 1.56 1.17
N GLU A 63 11.42 0.85 2.13
CA GLU A 63 10.90 -0.49 1.94
C GLU A 63 9.40 -0.55 2.25
N TRP A 64 8.66 -1.19 1.35
CA TRP A 64 7.27 -1.56 1.57
C TRP A 64 7.19 -2.94 2.23
N ARG A 65 6.44 -3.02 3.32
CA ARG A 65 6.08 -4.27 3.99
C ARG A 65 4.60 -4.50 3.82
N ILE A 66 4.25 -5.68 3.34
CA ILE A 66 2.86 -6.07 3.14
C ILE A 66 2.57 -7.15 4.18
N HIS A 67 1.54 -6.96 4.98
CA HIS A 67 1.07 -7.89 5.98
C HIS A 67 -0.39 -8.24 5.72
N GLN A 68 -0.71 -9.53 5.74
CA GLN A 68 -2.08 -10.01 5.67
C GLN A 68 -2.46 -10.54 7.06
N PRO A 69 -3.42 -9.90 7.77
CA PRO A 69 -3.90 -10.40 9.06
C PRO A 69 -4.68 -11.72 8.93
#